data_AF-A0A317G6K9-F1
#
_entry.id   AF-A0A317G6K9-F1
#
_cell.length_a   1.000
_cell.length_b   1.000
_cell.length_c   1.000
_cell.angle_alpha   90.00
_cell.angle_beta   90.00
_cell.angle_gamma   90.00
#
_symmetry.space_group_name_H-M   'P 1'
#
loop_
_entity.id
_entity.type
_entity.pdbx_description
1 polymer ?
#
loop_
_entity_poly.entity_id
_entity_poly.type
_entity_poly.pdbx_seq_one_letter_code
_entity_poly.pdbx_strand_id
1 'polypeptide(L)'
;MNNSIYRKKYHFISSFLIAMLLSGCSSSQLALGNKDLDQSDEEISTNEKDADDEAAKDASADDSTKDSSSEEKSSEDLLVDSVTWDDLYDPAGNSDADNKVYFNMSDGSVQTFEISSDYKIEDLKMVDLDNDGTEDYIISSYFANTATEYNIIYAYTFDDGQVSQLFPVSGIEGVEDDVLYDCQITDVTIDYATDATVNGLELTSFGKVDGMIYEESHKIIYYQDGKWNLKSDYTDAEAEYETIMAPRDKGYIDLDDESSKLYQAFLDGNEKAIYDIEGDKGQYIEPSLVLSDGEKYTLDDITGNLTSADQYSEGWKVESVTDTYIDCGLDDDYEMVVSISFDTEFSFDMVIKNIDGSLKICYFGDSWSRCQTRICYNGMIYSYGSGGATSHGGYTGFVDADGQYKLWYEEWEEGYDDYDGDGTFSVSPYIDGSSVDLTFDIPDAAYIYSEEISFDEGDGYDYYYFYILDEDSNELPDDPDDPDNPYEIVRTECEKAGITAISKKEHEEKLEERRQEIGLTDEIYEYGNEYLTEDE
;
A
#
# COMPACT_ATOMS: atom_id res chain seq x y z
N MET A 1 44.15 -15.86 -10.07
CA MET A 1 44.31 -16.54 -8.76
C MET A 1 43.95 -15.50 -7.72
N ASN A 2 42.64 -15.38 -7.49
CA ASN A 2 42.01 -14.34 -6.69
C ASN A 2 41.88 -14.86 -5.25
N ASN A 3 42.35 -14.05 -4.30
CA ASN A 3 41.95 -14.13 -2.90
C ASN A 3 41.12 -12.88 -2.62
N SER A 4 39.80 -13.04 -2.56
CA SER A 4 38.86 -12.09 -1.97
C SER A 4 37.82 -12.95 -1.27
N ILE A 5 38.01 -13.14 0.03
CA ILE A 5 37.16 -13.98 0.86
C ILE A 5 37.03 -13.29 2.23
N TYR A 6 35.77 -13.01 2.58
CA TYR A 6 35.19 -12.53 3.86
C TYR A 6 35.58 -11.14 4.37
N ARG A 7 34.74 -10.15 4.04
CA ARG A 7 34.29 -9.16 5.01
C ARG A 7 32.79 -9.38 5.23
N LYS A 8 32.45 -9.84 6.44
CA LYS A 8 31.08 -9.91 6.96
C LYS A 8 30.56 -8.47 7.12
N LYS A 9 29.40 -8.18 6.55
CA LYS A 9 28.56 -7.06 7.01
C LYS A 9 27.71 -7.60 8.15
N TYR A 10 27.76 -6.90 9.28
CA TYR A 10 26.87 -7.08 10.42
C TYR A 10 25.99 -5.84 10.40
N HIS A 11 24.77 -5.96 9.89
CA HIS A 11 23.73 -4.94 9.99
C HIS A 11 22.44 -5.69 10.21
N PHE A 12 21.81 -5.49 11.37
CA PHE A 12 20.43 -5.87 11.58
C PHE A 12 19.83 -5.11 12.78
N ILE A 13 18.59 -4.68 12.55
CA ILE A 13 17.46 -4.41 13.46
C ILE A 13 17.73 -3.43 14.61
N SER A 14 17.34 -2.18 14.39
CA SER A 14 16.84 -1.26 15.42
C SER A 14 16.13 -0.05 14.79
N SER A 15 16.26 0.15 13.47
CA SER A 15 15.71 1.34 12.78
C SER A 15 14.47 1.05 11.92
N PHE A 16 13.50 0.25 12.38
CA PHE A 16 12.16 0.26 11.76
C PHE A 16 11.25 1.22 12.51
N LEU A 17 11.59 2.51 12.42
CA LEU A 17 10.78 3.61 12.91
C LEU A 17 9.68 3.85 11.88
N ILE A 18 8.61 3.04 11.92
CA ILE A 18 7.40 3.31 11.16
C ILE A 18 6.91 4.69 11.60
N ALA A 19 7.04 5.66 10.69
CA ALA A 19 6.60 7.03 10.91
C ALA A 19 5.07 7.08 11.03
N MET A 20 4.53 6.79 12.21
CA MET A 20 3.13 7.07 12.52
C MET A 20 2.93 8.59 12.56
N LEU A 21 2.29 9.11 11.53
CA LEU A 21 1.79 10.49 11.48
C LEU A 21 0.86 10.76 12.67
N LEU A 22 1.40 11.43 13.69
CA LEU A 22 0.69 11.96 14.84
C LEU A 22 -0.44 12.92 14.42
N SER A 23 -1.65 12.40 14.20
CA SER A 23 -2.86 13.23 14.21
C SER A 23 -3.35 13.39 15.65
N GLY A 24 -2.73 14.34 16.36
CA GLY A 24 -3.14 14.72 17.71
C GLY A 24 -4.60 15.15 17.78
N CYS A 25 -5.43 14.32 18.42
CA CYS A 25 -6.76 14.70 18.88
C CYS A 25 -6.66 15.81 19.93
N SER A 26 -6.75 17.07 19.50
CA SER A 26 -6.98 18.19 20.41
C SER A 26 -8.44 18.17 20.89
N SER A 27 -8.57 17.90 22.19
CA SER A 27 -9.81 17.92 22.98
C SER A 27 -10.63 19.21 22.77
N SER A 28 -11.89 19.05 22.39
CA SER A 28 -12.88 20.13 22.33
C SER A 28 -13.31 20.55 23.74
N GLN A 29 -13.14 21.84 24.02
CA GLN A 29 -13.63 22.48 25.24
C GLN A 29 -15.16 22.65 25.19
N LEU A 30 -15.79 22.24 26.29
CA LEU A 30 -17.14 22.54 26.76
C LEU A 30 -17.56 24.01 26.54
N ALA A 31 -18.74 24.21 25.94
CA ALA A 31 -19.54 25.41 26.15
C ALA A 31 -21.02 25.03 26.35
N LEU A 32 -21.47 25.15 27.61
CA LEU A 32 -22.86 25.01 28.05
C LEU A 32 -23.70 26.23 27.64
N GLY A 33 -24.83 25.97 26.98
CA GLY A 33 -26.16 26.50 27.30
C GLY A 33 -26.50 27.97 26.97
N ASN A 34 -27.52 28.17 26.13
CA ASN A 34 -28.84 28.58 26.63
C ASN A 34 -29.96 28.46 25.59
N LYS A 35 -31.15 28.10 26.11
CA LYS A 35 -32.46 28.12 25.45
C LYS A 35 -32.87 29.55 25.09
N ASP A 36 -33.65 29.70 24.02
CA ASP A 36 -35.02 30.22 24.15
C ASP A 36 -35.89 29.89 22.93
N LEU A 37 -37.15 29.61 23.25
CA LEU A 37 -38.29 29.31 22.38
C LEU A 37 -38.82 30.59 21.71
N ASP A 38 -39.37 30.50 20.50
CA ASP A 38 -40.76 30.93 20.30
C ASP A 38 -41.42 30.33 19.05
N GLN A 39 -42.72 30.06 19.18
CA GLN A 39 -43.63 29.42 18.23
C GLN A 39 -44.38 30.45 17.38
N SER A 40 -44.83 30.04 16.17
CA SER A 40 -46.21 30.20 15.64
C SER A 40 -46.19 29.83 14.14
N ASP A 41 -46.77 28.73 13.69
CA ASP A 41 -48.21 28.40 13.49
C ASP A 41 -48.81 28.86 12.15
N GLU A 42 -49.66 27.96 11.61
CA GLU A 42 -50.68 28.07 10.53
C GLU A 42 -50.22 28.00 9.07
N GLU A 43 -50.92 27.38 8.12
CA GLU A 43 -51.91 26.28 8.05
C GLU A 43 -52.11 25.99 6.53
N ILE A 44 -52.15 24.71 6.17
CA ILE A 44 -53.14 24.01 5.32
C ILE A 44 -53.74 24.73 4.09
N SER A 45 -53.66 24.08 2.91
CA SER A 45 -54.82 23.84 2.02
C SER A 45 -54.48 22.84 0.90
N THR A 46 -55.30 21.80 0.81
CA THR A 46 -55.31 20.71 -0.16
C THR A 46 -56.24 20.99 -1.36
N ASN A 47 -56.31 20.02 -2.28
CA ASN A 47 -57.33 19.71 -3.30
C ASN A 47 -57.14 20.40 -4.66
N GLU A 48 -57.51 19.82 -5.81
CA GLU A 48 -57.96 18.52 -6.33
C GLU A 48 -57.92 18.75 -7.87
N LYS A 49 -57.42 17.82 -8.70
CA LYS A 49 -58.16 16.76 -9.43
C LYS A 49 -58.98 17.25 -10.65
N ASP A 50 -59.17 16.31 -11.58
CA ASP A 50 -59.91 16.30 -12.87
C ASP A 50 -58.96 16.43 -14.08
N ALA A 51 -58.62 15.39 -14.87
CA ALA A 51 -59.35 14.25 -15.45
C ALA A 51 -60.46 14.64 -16.43
N ASP A 52 -60.19 14.43 -17.72
CA ASP A 52 -61.02 13.74 -18.73
C ASP A 52 -60.50 14.14 -20.13
N ASP A 53 -59.99 13.28 -21.01
CA ASP A 53 -60.45 12.04 -21.64
C ASP A 53 -61.07 12.27 -23.04
N GLU A 54 -60.78 11.29 -23.92
CA GLU A 54 -61.36 11.01 -25.25
C GLU A 54 -61.11 11.95 -26.45
N ALA A 55 -61.05 11.51 -27.71
CA ALA A 55 -60.86 10.21 -28.36
C ALA A 55 -60.84 10.44 -29.89
N ALA A 56 -60.18 9.52 -30.59
CA ALA A 56 -60.59 8.91 -31.86
C ALA A 56 -60.44 9.65 -33.24
N LYS A 57 -59.65 8.96 -34.08
CA LYS A 57 -60.02 8.35 -35.40
C LYS A 57 -59.70 9.07 -36.73
N ASP A 58 -58.73 8.45 -37.42
CA ASP A 58 -58.91 7.62 -38.64
C ASP A 58 -58.49 8.17 -40.02
N ALA A 59 -57.81 7.27 -40.77
CA ALA A 59 -57.54 7.17 -42.21
C ALA A 59 -56.73 8.31 -42.91
N SER A 60 -55.84 8.07 -43.87
CA SER A 60 -55.75 7.00 -44.88
C SER A 60 -54.34 6.90 -45.50
N ALA A 61 -54.08 5.74 -46.09
CA ALA A 61 -52.91 5.33 -46.88
C ALA A 61 -52.45 6.29 -47.99
N ASP A 62 -51.15 6.27 -48.29
CA ASP A 62 -50.68 6.11 -49.67
C ASP A 62 -49.34 5.35 -49.74
N ASP A 63 -49.24 4.53 -50.77
CA ASP A 63 -48.24 3.53 -51.09
C ASP A 63 -47.24 4.10 -52.10
N SER A 64 -45.94 4.00 -51.85
CA SER A 64 -44.96 3.86 -52.93
C SER A 64 -43.60 3.38 -52.42
N THR A 65 -43.36 2.10 -52.67
CA THR A 65 -42.05 1.46 -52.76
C THR A 65 -41.05 2.25 -53.61
N LYS A 66 -39.82 2.40 -53.11
CA LYS A 66 -38.64 2.46 -53.97
C LYS A 66 -37.43 1.82 -53.28
N ASP A 67 -37.08 0.64 -53.78
CA ASP A 67 -35.83 -0.05 -53.55
C ASP A 67 -34.62 0.89 -53.72
N SER A 68 -33.79 0.95 -52.69
CA SER A 68 -32.38 1.29 -52.79
C SER A 68 -31.64 0.30 -51.92
N SER A 69 -31.16 -0.78 -52.53
CA SER A 69 -30.17 -1.66 -51.93
C SER A 69 -28.86 -0.89 -51.79
N SER A 70 -28.67 -0.24 -50.64
CA SER A 70 -27.32 0.04 -50.15
C SER A 70 -26.77 -1.30 -49.68
N GLU A 71 -25.76 -1.80 -50.37
CA GLU A 71 -24.87 -2.81 -49.83
C GLU A 71 -24.28 -2.23 -48.54
N GLU A 72 -24.78 -2.68 -47.39
CA GLU A 72 -24.08 -2.55 -46.12
C GLU A 72 -22.75 -3.30 -46.29
N LYS A 73 -21.68 -2.54 -46.55
CA LYS A 73 -20.34 -3.02 -46.27
C LYS A 73 -20.30 -3.30 -44.77
N SER A 74 -20.01 -4.54 -44.40
CA SER A 74 -19.65 -4.87 -43.02
C SER A 74 -18.51 -3.96 -42.58
N SER A 75 -18.58 -3.44 -41.35
CA SER A 75 -17.58 -2.57 -40.73
C SER A 75 -16.20 -3.22 -40.59
N GLU A 76 -16.10 -4.54 -40.78
CA GLU A 76 -14.90 -5.36 -40.59
C GLU A 76 -13.71 -5.06 -41.54
N ASP A 77 -13.83 -4.13 -42.50
CA ASP A 77 -12.75 -3.76 -43.45
C ASP A 77 -12.39 -2.25 -43.44
N LEU A 78 -12.90 -1.46 -42.48
CA LEU A 78 -12.52 -0.06 -42.36
C LEU A 78 -11.08 0.05 -41.85
N LEU A 79 -10.26 0.84 -42.53
CA LEU A 79 -8.86 1.10 -42.19
C LEU A 79 -8.57 2.59 -42.38
N VAL A 80 -7.53 3.10 -41.71
CA VAL A 80 -6.99 4.43 -41.99
C VAL A 80 -6.09 4.34 -43.25
N ASP A 81 -6.49 5.02 -44.32
CA ASP A 81 -5.72 5.07 -45.57
C ASP A 81 -4.55 6.06 -45.49
N SER A 82 -4.76 7.22 -44.87
CA SER A 82 -3.73 8.24 -44.69
C SER A 82 -4.06 9.26 -43.61
N VAL A 83 -3.03 9.76 -42.94
CA VAL A 83 -3.12 10.86 -41.97
C VAL A 83 -2.50 12.11 -42.58
N THR A 84 -3.22 13.23 -42.52
CA THR A 84 -2.78 14.54 -43.04
C THR A 84 -3.12 15.62 -42.01
N TRP A 85 -2.47 16.78 -42.08
CA TRP A 85 -2.76 17.88 -41.15
C TRP A 85 -2.65 19.25 -41.82
N ASP A 86 -3.25 20.24 -41.15
CA ASP A 86 -3.09 21.64 -41.49
C ASP A 86 -1.71 22.15 -41.05
N ASP A 87 -1.07 22.96 -41.89
CA ASP A 87 0.21 23.63 -41.60
C ASP A 87 -0.07 25.13 -41.36
N LEU A 88 -0.77 25.43 -40.27
CA LEU A 88 -1.18 26.80 -39.90
C LEU A 88 -0.27 27.43 -38.84
N TYR A 89 0.90 26.82 -38.58
CA TYR A 89 1.83 27.31 -37.57
C TYR A 89 2.26 28.76 -37.84
N ASP A 90 1.82 29.67 -36.96
CA ASP A 90 2.29 31.05 -36.91
C ASP A 90 3.14 31.24 -35.64
N PRO A 91 4.48 31.34 -35.75
CA PRO A 91 5.34 31.57 -34.59
C PRO A 91 5.07 32.91 -33.89
N ALA A 92 4.29 33.81 -34.49
CA ALA A 92 3.86 35.06 -33.87
C ALA A 92 2.50 34.95 -33.14
N GLY A 93 1.88 33.76 -33.10
CA GLY A 93 0.66 33.47 -32.34
C GLY A 93 -0.58 34.26 -32.81
N ASN A 94 -0.67 34.62 -34.09
CA ASN A 94 -1.82 35.39 -34.62
C ASN A 94 -2.82 34.52 -35.41
N SER A 95 -2.73 33.20 -35.31
CA SER A 95 -3.76 32.33 -35.87
C SER A 95 -4.93 32.25 -34.90
N ASP A 96 -6.12 32.64 -35.35
CA ASP A 96 -7.36 32.45 -34.59
C ASP A 96 -7.94 31.01 -34.77
N ALA A 97 -7.22 30.13 -35.49
CA ALA A 97 -7.67 28.79 -35.82
C ALA A 97 -6.62 27.73 -35.47
N ASP A 98 -7.06 26.72 -34.71
CA ASP A 98 -6.29 25.53 -34.35
C ASP A 98 -5.88 24.71 -35.58
N ASN A 99 -4.73 24.03 -35.48
CA ASN A 99 -4.34 23.02 -36.46
C ASN A 99 -5.32 21.85 -36.38
N LYS A 100 -5.55 21.19 -37.52
CA LYS A 100 -6.39 19.99 -37.57
C LYS A 100 -5.62 18.82 -38.13
N VAL A 101 -5.86 17.65 -37.56
CA VAL A 101 -5.40 16.37 -38.06
C VAL A 101 -6.59 15.64 -38.66
N TYR A 102 -6.38 15.08 -39.85
CA TYR A 102 -7.38 14.38 -40.64
C TYR A 102 -6.94 12.93 -40.84
N PHE A 103 -7.74 12.00 -40.32
CA PHE A 103 -7.63 10.57 -40.56
C PHE A 103 -8.57 10.21 -41.70
N ASN A 104 -8.00 9.96 -42.88
CA ASN A 104 -8.76 9.60 -44.08
C ASN A 104 -8.96 8.09 -44.09
N MET A 105 -10.21 7.64 -44.07
CA MET A 105 -10.59 6.23 -43.98
C MET A 105 -10.72 5.59 -45.36
N SER A 106 -10.61 4.26 -45.43
CA SER A 106 -10.68 3.46 -46.66
C SER A 106 -12.02 3.51 -47.40
N ASP A 107 -13.09 3.90 -46.72
CA ASP A 107 -14.41 4.17 -47.31
C ASP A 107 -14.57 5.60 -47.83
N GLY A 108 -13.55 6.44 -47.66
CA GLY A 108 -13.53 7.86 -48.03
C GLY A 108 -14.12 8.79 -46.97
N SER A 109 -14.54 8.28 -45.81
CA SER A 109 -14.87 9.13 -44.65
C SER A 109 -13.61 9.74 -44.05
N VAL A 110 -13.78 10.82 -43.26
CA VAL A 110 -12.68 11.53 -42.62
C VAL A 110 -13.05 11.79 -41.17
N GLN A 111 -12.16 11.42 -40.24
CA GLN A 111 -12.23 11.79 -38.83
C GLN A 111 -11.24 12.93 -38.58
N THR A 112 -11.64 13.90 -37.75
CA THR A 112 -10.88 15.15 -37.57
C THR A 112 -10.69 15.46 -36.09
N PHE A 113 -9.46 15.80 -35.73
CA PHE A 113 -9.06 16.18 -34.37
C PHE A 113 -8.39 17.56 -34.41
N GLU A 114 -8.59 18.35 -33.36
CA GLU A 114 -8.01 19.68 -33.21
C GLU A 114 -6.74 19.60 -32.37
N ILE A 115 -5.68 20.27 -32.83
CA ILE A 115 -4.38 20.41 -32.18
C ILE A 115 -4.12 21.92 -32.06
N SER A 116 -3.54 22.37 -30.94
CA SER A 116 -3.26 23.79 -30.72
C SER A 116 -2.53 24.44 -31.90
N SER A 117 -2.99 25.62 -32.33
CA SER A 117 -2.34 26.41 -33.38
C SER A 117 -0.92 26.84 -33.04
N ASP A 118 -0.59 26.89 -31.75
CA ASP A 118 0.71 27.35 -31.25
C ASP A 118 1.82 26.33 -31.50
N TYR A 119 1.48 25.10 -31.88
CA TYR A 119 2.42 24.00 -32.05
C TYR A 119 2.66 23.71 -33.53
N LYS A 120 3.91 23.46 -33.88
CA LYS A 120 4.31 23.04 -35.23
C LYS A 120 4.34 21.53 -35.29
N ILE A 121 3.44 20.90 -36.03
CA ILE A 121 3.50 19.44 -36.27
C ILE A 121 4.80 19.13 -37.03
N GLU A 122 5.62 18.22 -36.49
CA GLU A 122 6.93 17.87 -37.03
C GLU A 122 6.98 16.48 -37.66
N ASP A 123 6.31 15.51 -37.03
CA ASP A 123 6.44 14.10 -37.42
C ASP A 123 5.17 13.29 -37.10
N LEU A 124 5.02 12.18 -37.81
CA LEU A 124 4.03 11.13 -37.54
C LEU A 124 4.76 9.80 -37.49
N LYS A 125 4.60 9.05 -36.40
CA LYS A 125 5.12 7.70 -36.21
C LYS A 125 4.00 6.74 -35.84
N MET A 126 4.27 5.46 -36.06
CA MET A 126 3.42 4.37 -35.61
C MET A 126 4.12 3.67 -34.45
N VAL A 127 3.48 3.61 -33.27
CA VAL A 127 4.02 2.98 -32.04
C VAL A 127 2.84 2.37 -31.29
N ASP A 128 2.95 1.13 -30.85
CA ASP A 128 1.97 0.47 -29.97
C ASP A 128 2.05 1.04 -28.54
N LEU A 129 1.37 2.17 -28.30
CA LEU A 129 1.46 2.93 -27.06
C LEU A 129 0.46 2.46 -26.02
N ASP A 130 -0.71 1.94 -26.46
CA ASP A 130 -1.68 1.28 -25.58
C ASP A 130 -1.33 -0.17 -25.23
N ASN A 131 -0.28 -0.72 -25.85
CA ASN A 131 0.29 -2.04 -25.61
C ASN A 131 -0.70 -3.19 -25.89
N ASP A 132 -1.61 -2.99 -26.85
CA ASP A 132 -2.60 -3.99 -27.27
C ASP A 132 -2.10 -4.92 -28.39
N GLY A 133 -0.91 -4.64 -28.93
CA GLY A 133 -0.30 -5.36 -30.05
C GLY A 133 -0.55 -4.73 -31.43
N THR A 134 -1.25 -3.60 -31.48
CA THR A 134 -1.56 -2.81 -32.68
C THR A 134 -0.85 -1.45 -32.60
N GLU A 135 -0.34 -0.95 -33.72
CA GLU A 135 0.37 0.34 -33.70
C GLU A 135 -0.61 1.53 -33.65
N ASP A 136 -0.36 2.48 -32.75
CA ASP A 136 -1.06 3.76 -32.64
C ASP A 136 -0.40 4.86 -33.47
N TYR A 137 -1.17 5.89 -33.81
CA TYR A 137 -0.70 7.07 -34.54
C TYR A 137 -0.16 8.12 -33.58
N ILE A 138 1.15 8.33 -33.59
CA ILE A 138 1.83 9.29 -32.73
C ILE A 138 2.24 10.53 -33.54
N ILE A 139 1.60 11.66 -33.25
CA ILE A 139 1.88 12.96 -33.87
C ILE A 139 2.71 13.79 -32.90
N SER A 140 3.94 14.11 -33.30
CA SER A 140 4.84 14.96 -32.52
C SER A 140 4.77 16.40 -33.03
N SER A 141 4.57 17.34 -32.11
CA SER A 141 4.53 18.77 -32.39
C SER A 141 5.55 19.52 -31.57
N TYR A 142 6.17 20.54 -32.15
CA TYR A 142 7.18 21.36 -31.50
C TYR A 142 6.58 22.68 -31.01
N PHE A 143 6.94 23.05 -29.79
CA PHE A 143 6.64 24.36 -29.21
C PHE A 143 7.87 24.90 -28.48
N ALA A 144 8.07 26.22 -28.50
CA ALA A 144 9.14 26.82 -27.72
C ALA A 144 8.64 28.09 -27.03
N ASN A 145 8.97 28.24 -25.76
CA ASN A 145 8.70 29.45 -25.00
C ASN A 145 9.96 29.94 -24.28
N THR A 146 9.82 30.89 -23.35
CA THR A 146 10.99 31.43 -22.64
C THR A 146 11.55 30.50 -21.56
N ALA A 147 10.89 29.37 -21.30
CA ALA A 147 11.33 28.34 -20.37
C ALA A 147 12.13 27.26 -21.11
N THR A 148 11.56 26.59 -22.12
CA THR A 148 12.29 25.57 -22.89
C THR A 148 11.68 25.38 -24.29
N GLU A 149 12.26 24.45 -25.03
CA GLU A 149 11.69 23.79 -26.20
C GLU A 149 10.97 22.52 -25.74
N TYR A 150 9.77 22.30 -26.24
CA TYR A 150 8.87 21.21 -25.87
C TYR A 150 8.55 20.37 -27.10
N ASN A 151 8.59 19.06 -26.94
CA ASN A 151 8.01 18.09 -27.83
C ASN A 151 6.64 17.66 -27.28
N ILE A 152 5.56 18.07 -27.92
CA ILE A 152 4.20 17.72 -27.54
C ILE A 152 3.77 16.49 -28.34
N ILE A 153 3.34 15.44 -27.65
CA ILE A 153 2.84 14.22 -28.27
C ILE A 153 1.31 14.21 -28.28
N TYR A 154 0.73 13.82 -29.41
CA TYR A 154 -0.67 13.43 -29.54
C TYR A 154 -0.72 11.99 -30.02
N ALA A 155 -1.38 11.11 -29.26
CA ALA A 155 -1.52 9.70 -29.59
C ALA A 155 -2.98 9.38 -29.93
N TYR A 156 -3.19 8.57 -30.98
CA TYR A 156 -4.51 8.14 -31.41
C TYR A 156 -4.52 6.65 -31.72
N THR A 157 -5.49 5.93 -31.18
CA THR A 157 -5.73 4.50 -31.44
C THR A 157 -6.83 4.33 -32.47
N PHE A 158 -6.84 3.18 -33.17
CA PHE A 158 -7.86 2.82 -34.15
C PHE A 158 -8.47 1.46 -33.82
N ASP A 159 -9.72 1.47 -33.37
CA ASP A 159 -10.48 0.26 -33.04
C ASP A 159 -11.90 0.34 -33.64
N ASP A 160 -12.39 -0.81 -34.12
CA ASP A 160 -13.72 -1.00 -34.75
C ASP A 160 -14.14 0.11 -35.73
N GLY A 161 -13.23 0.55 -36.60
CA GLY A 161 -13.53 1.57 -37.60
C GLY A 161 -13.52 3.01 -37.06
N GLN A 162 -13.16 3.23 -35.80
CA GLN A 162 -13.14 4.52 -35.14
C GLN A 162 -11.72 4.90 -34.69
N VAL A 163 -11.33 6.15 -34.93
CA VAL A 163 -10.11 6.72 -34.35
C VAL A 163 -10.50 7.40 -33.03
N SER A 164 -9.75 7.14 -31.97
CA SER A 164 -9.95 7.76 -30.65
C SER A 164 -8.64 8.37 -30.17
N GLN A 165 -8.73 9.49 -29.46
CA GLN A 165 -7.56 10.13 -28.87
C GLN A 165 -7.16 9.40 -27.59
N LEU A 166 -5.92 8.91 -27.55
CA LEU A 166 -5.32 8.23 -26.40
C LEU A 166 -4.56 9.20 -25.49
N PHE A 167 -3.90 10.20 -26.07
CA PHE A 167 -3.14 11.25 -25.36
C PHE A 167 -3.10 12.57 -26.15
N PRO A 168 -3.06 13.75 -25.49
CA PRO A 168 -3.30 13.98 -24.06
C PRO A 168 -4.77 13.73 -23.67
N VAL A 169 -4.99 13.35 -22.40
CA VAL A 169 -6.31 13.18 -21.79
C VAL A 169 -6.31 13.78 -20.38
N SER A 170 -7.47 14.24 -19.92
CA SER A 170 -7.62 14.79 -18.57
C SER A 170 -7.79 13.71 -17.51
N GLY A 171 -7.33 13.97 -16.28
CA GLY A 171 -7.63 13.14 -15.12
C GLY A 171 -6.75 11.88 -14.99
N ILE A 172 -5.55 11.91 -15.57
CA ILE A 172 -4.51 10.92 -15.23
C ILE A 172 -4.06 11.23 -13.80
N GLU A 173 -4.24 10.27 -12.90
CA GLU A 173 -3.86 10.43 -11.49
C GLU A 173 -2.36 10.78 -11.38
N GLY A 174 -2.07 11.82 -10.60
CA GLY A 174 -0.71 12.31 -10.44
C GLY A 174 -0.17 13.14 -11.60
N VAL A 175 -0.92 13.40 -12.69
CA VAL A 175 -0.55 14.33 -13.78
C VAL A 175 -1.50 15.53 -13.79
N GLU A 176 -0.96 16.74 -13.95
CA GLU A 176 -1.75 17.98 -13.91
C GLU A 176 -2.25 18.36 -15.31
N ASP A 177 -3.56 18.58 -15.46
CA ASP A 177 -4.20 18.84 -16.76
C ASP A 177 -3.84 20.22 -17.36
N ASP A 178 -3.42 21.19 -16.55
CA ASP A 178 -3.10 22.56 -16.95
C ASP A 178 -1.59 22.84 -17.08
N VAL A 179 -0.77 21.79 -17.02
CA VAL A 179 0.68 21.85 -17.18
C VAL A 179 1.10 21.46 -18.59
N LEU A 180 2.04 22.22 -19.16
CA LEU A 180 2.68 21.88 -20.42
C LEU A 180 3.88 20.96 -20.18
N TYR A 181 3.81 19.75 -20.72
CA TYR A 181 4.88 18.75 -20.63
C TYR A 181 5.70 18.68 -21.92
N ASP A 182 7.01 18.55 -21.78
CA ASP A 182 7.91 18.02 -22.81
C ASP A 182 7.82 16.49 -22.75
N CYS A 183 7.36 15.88 -23.85
CA CYS A 183 7.01 14.48 -23.92
C CYS A 183 8.05 13.70 -24.75
N GLN A 184 8.43 12.52 -24.26
CA GLN A 184 9.26 11.56 -25.00
C GLN A 184 8.66 10.17 -24.88
N ILE A 185 8.67 9.41 -25.98
CA ILE A 185 8.33 7.99 -25.93
C ILE A 185 9.50 7.26 -25.29
N THR A 186 9.22 6.40 -24.32
CA THR A 186 10.24 5.64 -23.58
C THR A 186 9.81 4.20 -23.38
N ASP A 187 10.78 3.32 -23.17
CA ASP A 187 10.54 1.94 -22.77
C ASP A 187 10.30 1.90 -21.26
N VAL A 188 9.20 1.28 -20.83
CA VAL A 188 8.83 1.13 -19.43
C VAL A 188 8.91 -0.35 -19.06
N THR A 189 9.87 -0.71 -18.20
CA THR A 189 9.81 -1.99 -17.48
C THR A 189 8.69 -1.89 -16.46
N ILE A 190 7.72 -2.80 -16.56
CA ILE A 190 6.67 -2.97 -15.55
C ILE A 190 7.22 -3.96 -14.55
N ASP A 191 7.62 -3.44 -13.40
CA ASP A 191 8.14 -4.23 -12.30
C ASP A 191 6.97 -4.91 -11.59
N TYR A 192 6.48 -6.02 -12.17
CA TYR A 192 5.75 -7.10 -11.49
C TYR A 192 5.45 -8.29 -12.43
N ALA A 193 5.70 -9.51 -11.92
CA ALA A 193 5.40 -10.85 -12.44
C ALA A 193 5.91 -11.28 -13.83
N THR A 194 6.29 -10.38 -14.74
CA THR A 194 6.57 -10.74 -16.14
C THR A 194 7.89 -10.21 -16.72
N ASP A 195 8.59 -9.30 -16.03
CA ASP A 195 9.70 -8.50 -16.58
C ASP A 195 9.37 -7.90 -17.96
N ALA A 196 8.10 -7.54 -18.17
CA ALA A 196 7.63 -7.04 -19.45
C ALA A 196 8.08 -5.59 -19.67
N THR A 197 8.64 -5.33 -20.85
CA THR A 197 8.91 -3.98 -21.33
C THR A 197 7.75 -3.54 -22.22
N VAL A 198 7.11 -2.43 -21.86
CA VAL A 198 6.02 -1.80 -22.61
C VAL A 198 6.42 -0.42 -23.10
N ASN A 199 5.67 0.16 -24.03
CA ASN A 199 5.86 1.57 -24.40
C ASN A 199 5.17 2.49 -23.38
N GLY A 200 5.81 3.62 -23.08
CA GLY A 200 5.26 4.67 -22.25
C GLY A 200 5.68 6.07 -22.71
N LEU A 201 5.28 7.08 -21.94
CA LEU A 201 5.65 8.47 -22.14
C LEU A 201 6.38 9.00 -20.90
N GLU A 202 7.55 9.56 -21.11
CA GLU A 202 8.25 10.41 -20.16
C GLU A 202 7.73 11.85 -20.32
N LEU A 203 7.33 12.47 -19.21
CA LEU A 203 6.71 13.79 -19.13
C LEU A 203 7.53 14.70 -18.24
N THR A 204 8.07 15.78 -18.79
CA THR A 204 8.86 16.76 -18.04
C THR A 204 8.25 18.15 -18.12
N SER A 205 7.96 18.78 -16.98
CA SER A 205 7.51 20.19 -16.92
C SER A 205 8.60 21.11 -16.40
N PHE A 206 8.54 22.39 -16.78
CA PHE A 206 9.57 23.37 -16.46
C PHE A 206 9.00 24.64 -15.84
N GLY A 207 9.51 24.98 -14.65
CA GLY A 207 9.23 26.23 -13.95
C GLY A 207 10.26 27.31 -14.26
N LYS A 208 9.91 28.57 -13.99
CA LYS A 208 10.82 29.71 -14.16
C LYS A 208 10.73 30.71 -13.01
N VAL A 209 11.82 30.86 -12.27
CA VAL A 209 11.95 31.81 -11.15
C VAL A 209 13.16 32.71 -11.40
N ASP A 210 12.96 34.02 -11.35
CA ASP A 210 14.00 35.04 -11.57
C ASP A 210 14.81 34.88 -12.88
N GLY A 211 14.17 34.32 -13.91
CA GLY A 211 14.80 34.09 -15.21
C GLY A 211 15.60 32.79 -15.31
N MET A 212 15.75 32.04 -14.21
CA MET A 212 16.32 30.69 -14.19
C MET A 212 15.22 29.66 -14.43
N ILE A 213 15.53 28.65 -15.23
CA ILE A 213 14.63 27.55 -15.57
C ILE A 213 15.03 26.35 -14.73
N TYR A 214 14.06 25.66 -14.17
CA TYR A 214 14.25 24.41 -13.44
C TYR A 214 13.18 23.41 -13.88
N GLU A 215 13.50 22.13 -13.76
CA GLU A 215 12.53 21.06 -13.89
C GLU A 215 11.58 21.11 -12.69
N GLU A 216 10.29 21.24 -12.97
CA GLU A 216 9.24 21.36 -11.95
C GLU A 216 8.59 20.01 -11.64
N SER A 217 8.44 19.16 -12.64
CA SER A 217 8.07 17.76 -12.46
C SER A 217 8.65 16.88 -13.56
N HIS A 218 8.95 15.65 -13.20
CA HIS A 218 9.33 14.55 -14.09
C HIS A 218 8.45 13.37 -13.72
N LYS A 219 7.86 12.70 -14.72
CA LYS A 219 6.91 11.60 -14.54
C LYS A 219 7.07 10.63 -15.71
N ILE A 220 6.89 9.34 -15.46
CA ILE A 220 6.77 8.34 -16.53
C ILE A 220 5.36 7.73 -16.45
N ILE A 221 4.63 7.70 -17.56
CA ILE A 221 3.31 7.05 -17.65
C ILE A 221 3.32 5.95 -18.70
N TYR A 222 2.48 4.94 -18.55
CA TYR A 222 2.27 3.87 -19.53
C TYR A 222 0.80 3.46 -19.54
N TYR A 223 0.32 2.95 -20.68
CA TYR A 223 -1.07 2.53 -20.82
C TYR A 223 -1.14 1.00 -20.79
N GLN A 224 -2.01 0.46 -19.92
CA GLN A 224 -2.21 -0.97 -19.77
C GLN A 224 -3.61 -1.24 -19.23
N ASP A 225 -4.22 -2.34 -19.67
CA ASP A 225 -5.55 -2.78 -19.23
C ASP A 225 -6.64 -1.69 -19.33
N GLY A 226 -6.56 -0.88 -20.38
CA GLY A 226 -7.54 0.15 -20.69
C GLY A 226 -7.43 1.42 -19.83
N LYS A 227 -6.30 1.65 -19.15
CA LYS A 227 -6.04 2.87 -18.36
C LYS A 227 -4.58 3.32 -18.43
N TRP A 228 -4.38 4.62 -18.23
CA TRP A 228 -3.05 5.19 -17.96
C TRP A 228 -2.63 4.89 -16.52
N ASN A 229 -1.39 4.44 -16.36
CA ASN A 229 -0.74 4.19 -15.08
C ASN A 229 0.48 5.11 -14.97
N LEU A 230 0.72 5.65 -13.78
CA LEU A 230 1.96 6.36 -13.46
C LEU A 230 3.00 5.31 -13.07
N LYS A 231 4.11 5.23 -13.80
CA LYS A 231 5.30 4.57 -13.29
C LYS A 231 5.80 5.45 -12.15
N SER A 232 5.74 4.92 -10.93
CA SER A 232 6.30 5.59 -9.78
C SER A 232 7.78 5.90 -10.04
N ASP A 233 8.18 7.17 -9.87
CA ASP A 233 9.60 7.55 -9.84
C ASP A 233 10.33 7.03 -8.60
N TYR A 234 9.64 6.24 -7.77
CA TYR A 234 10.23 5.49 -6.67
C TYR A 234 11.24 4.48 -7.23
N THR A 235 12.48 4.94 -7.34
CA THR A 235 13.67 4.11 -7.12
C THR A 235 13.87 3.80 -5.63
N ASP A 236 12.83 3.96 -4.81
CA ASP A 236 12.93 3.66 -3.39
C ASP A 236 12.92 2.15 -3.29
N ALA A 237 14.09 1.61 -3.02
CA ALA A 237 14.29 0.19 -2.79
C ALA A 237 13.33 -0.31 -1.68
N GLU A 238 12.88 0.58 -0.79
CA GLU A 238 11.74 0.38 0.11
C GLU A 238 10.44 0.01 -0.63
N ALA A 239 10.02 0.74 -1.67
CA ALA A 239 8.84 0.39 -2.44
C ALA A 239 9.01 -0.96 -3.16
N GLU A 240 10.19 -1.26 -3.71
CA GLU A 240 10.48 -2.58 -4.28
C GLU A 240 10.42 -3.68 -3.21
N TYR A 241 11.00 -3.46 -2.03
CA TYR A 241 10.96 -4.36 -0.88
C TYR A 241 9.54 -4.60 -0.40
N GLU A 242 8.76 -3.53 -0.14
CA GLU A 242 7.35 -3.60 0.25
C GLU A 242 6.56 -4.44 -0.75
N THR A 243 6.85 -4.24 -2.02
CA THR A 243 6.19 -4.91 -3.13
C THR A 243 6.61 -6.39 -3.21
N ILE A 244 7.89 -6.74 -3.00
CA ILE A 244 8.33 -8.14 -2.93
C ILE A 244 7.80 -8.86 -1.69
N MET A 245 7.68 -8.15 -0.58
CA MET A 245 7.22 -8.67 0.71
C MET A 245 5.70 -8.68 0.84
N ALA A 246 4.95 -8.05 -0.06
CA ALA A 246 3.49 -8.02 0.00
C ALA A 246 2.86 -9.38 -0.37
N PRO A 247 1.76 -9.78 0.29
CA PRO A 247 0.89 -10.85 -0.21
C PRO A 247 0.44 -10.58 -1.64
N ARG A 248 0.29 -11.62 -2.44
CA ARG A 248 -0.01 -11.54 -3.88
C ARG A 248 -1.46 -11.83 -4.18
N ASP A 249 -2.00 -11.25 -5.25
CA ASP A 249 -3.30 -11.68 -5.76
C ASP A 249 -3.21 -13.07 -6.40
N LYS A 250 -4.33 -13.80 -6.40
CA LYS A 250 -4.46 -15.15 -6.99
C LYS A 250 -3.94 -15.26 -8.43
N GLY A 251 -4.03 -14.19 -9.21
CA GLY A 251 -3.59 -14.16 -10.61
C GLY A 251 -2.08 -14.22 -10.80
N TYR A 252 -1.30 -13.98 -9.74
CA TYR A 252 0.17 -13.90 -9.77
C TYR A 252 0.86 -15.11 -9.11
N ILE A 253 0.10 -16.15 -8.75
CA ILE A 253 0.62 -17.37 -8.14
C ILE A 253 0.09 -18.61 -8.87
N ASP A 254 0.84 -19.72 -8.79
CA ASP A 254 0.40 -21.01 -9.31
C ASP A 254 -0.27 -21.84 -8.22
N LEU A 255 -1.48 -21.42 -7.83
CA LEU A 255 -2.25 -22.09 -6.79
C LEU A 255 -2.80 -23.43 -7.29
N ASP A 256 -2.58 -24.50 -6.52
CA ASP A 256 -3.07 -25.82 -6.90
C ASP A 256 -4.61 -25.90 -6.92
N ASP A 257 -5.08 -26.84 -7.73
CA ASP A 257 -6.48 -27.03 -8.06
C ASP A 257 -7.36 -27.41 -6.86
N GLU A 258 -6.80 -28.06 -5.83
CA GLU A 258 -7.49 -28.47 -4.62
C GLU A 258 -7.60 -27.30 -3.64
N SER A 259 -6.49 -26.63 -3.34
CA SER A 259 -6.46 -25.46 -2.45
C SER A 259 -7.32 -24.32 -3.00
N SER A 260 -7.23 -24.04 -4.32
CA SER A 260 -8.07 -23.05 -4.99
C SER A 260 -9.58 -23.30 -4.81
N LYS A 261 -10.02 -24.56 -4.79
CA LYS A 261 -11.42 -24.92 -4.55
C LYS A 261 -11.80 -24.79 -3.07
N LEU A 262 -10.93 -25.23 -2.16
CA LEU A 262 -11.19 -25.17 -0.71
C LEU A 262 -11.23 -23.73 -0.21
N TYR A 263 -10.26 -22.91 -0.61
CA TYR A 263 -10.20 -21.49 -0.25
C TYR A 263 -11.42 -20.72 -0.75
N GLN A 264 -11.82 -20.90 -2.02
CA GLN A 264 -13.05 -20.30 -2.53
C GLN A 264 -14.29 -20.78 -1.75
N ALA A 265 -14.36 -22.09 -1.45
CA ALA A 265 -15.49 -22.62 -0.69
C ALA A 265 -15.54 -22.07 0.74
N PHE A 266 -14.40 -21.74 1.36
CA PHE A 266 -14.34 -21.09 2.67
C PHE A 266 -14.85 -19.64 2.60
N LEU A 267 -14.38 -18.86 1.62
CA LEU A 267 -14.86 -17.49 1.36
C LEU A 267 -16.37 -17.46 1.07
N ASP A 268 -16.89 -18.46 0.36
CA ASP A 268 -18.32 -18.61 0.08
C ASP A 268 -19.14 -19.12 1.29
N GLY A 269 -18.50 -19.40 2.44
CA GLY A 269 -19.14 -19.93 3.66
C GLY A 269 -19.54 -21.41 3.59
N ASN A 270 -19.03 -22.16 2.61
CA ASN A 270 -19.37 -23.57 2.36
C ASN A 270 -18.34 -24.56 2.92
N GLU A 271 -17.11 -24.12 3.21
CA GLU A 271 -16.05 -24.91 3.81
C GLU A 271 -15.67 -24.37 5.19
N LYS A 272 -15.15 -25.23 6.07
CA LYS A 272 -14.72 -24.86 7.41
C LYS A 272 -13.21 -25.00 7.58
N ALA A 273 -12.61 -24.05 8.29
CA ALA A 273 -11.23 -24.12 8.74
C ALA A 273 -11.15 -24.53 10.22
N ILE A 274 -10.13 -25.31 10.58
CA ILE A 274 -9.82 -25.67 11.96
C ILE A 274 -9.16 -24.46 12.62
N TYR A 275 -9.72 -23.98 13.73
CA TYR A 275 -9.08 -22.96 14.55
C TYR A 275 -8.00 -23.60 15.43
N ASP A 276 -6.80 -23.03 15.38
CA ASP A 276 -5.64 -23.43 16.19
C ASP A 276 -5.27 -22.29 17.12
N ILE A 277 -5.31 -22.56 18.43
CA ILE A 277 -4.99 -21.55 19.45
C ILE A 277 -3.51 -21.14 19.44
N GLU A 278 -2.60 -21.98 18.93
CA GLU A 278 -1.17 -21.64 18.85
C GLU A 278 -0.90 -20.46 17.90
N GLY A 279 -1.79 -20.23 16.93
CA GLY A 279 -1.72 -19.10 16.00
C GLY A 279 -2.54 -17.89 16.44
N ASP A 280 -3.21 -17.93 17.60
CA ASP A 280 -4.01 -16.81 18.08
C ASP A 280 -3.12 -15.69 18.64
N LYS A 281 -3.24 -14.52 18.02
CA LYS A 281 -2.53 -13.29 18.36
C LYS A 281 -3.44 -12.07 18.44
N GLY A 282 -4.74 -12.29 18.64
CA GLY A 282 -5.68 -11.19 18.86
C GLY A 282 -5.39 -10.48 20.19
N GLN A 283 -5.14 -9.17 20.12
CA GLN A 283 -4.80 -8.34 21.27
C GLN A 283 -6.00 -7.55 21.80
N TYR A 284 -6.76 -6.91 20.91
CA TYR A 284 -7.92 -6.11 21.29
C TYR A 284 -9.14 -7.00 21.52
N ILE A 285 -9.35 -7.95 20.62
CA ILE A 285 -10.26 -9.09 20.82
C ILE A 285 -9.45 -10.36 20.72
N GLU A 286 -9.53 -11.21 21.72
CA GLU A 286 -8.94 -12.56 21.71
C GLU A 286 -9.92 -13.56 21.08
N PRO A 287 -9.69 -14.06 19.84
CA PRO A 287 -10.51 -15.11 19.22
C PRO A 287 -10.76 -16.31 20.14
N SER A 288 -9.78 -16.72 20.94
CA SER A 288 -9.87 -17.84 21.89
C SER A 288 -10.98 -17.71 22.94
N LEU A 289 -11.51 -16.51 23.16
CA LEU A 289 -12.65 -16.28 24.06
C LEU A 289 -13.99 -16.68 23.42
N VAL A 290 -14.06 -16.74 22.08
CA VAL A 290 -15.29 -17.01 21.33
C VAL A 290 -15.17 -18.20 20.38
N LEU A 291 -13.95 -18.65 20.07
CA LEU A 291 -13.63 -19.85 19.30
C LEU A 291 -12.96 -20.88 20.21
N SER A 292 -13.12 -22.16 19.89
CA SER A 292 -12.58 -23.28 20.67
C SER A 292 -11.50 -24.00 19.88
N ASP A 293 -10.34 -24.21 20.51
CA ASP A 293 -9.20 -24.91 19.92
C ASP A 293 -9.61 -26.26 19.29
N GLY A 294 -9.15 -26.50 18.06
CA GLY A 294 -9.41 -27.70 17.27
C GLY A 294 -10.82 -27.81 16.66
N GLU A 295 -11.72 -26.87 16.92
CA GLU A 295 -13.06 -26.83 16.31
C GLU A 295 -13.03 -26.19 14.91
N LYS A 296 -14.10 -26.47 14.13
CA LYS A 296 -14.19 -26.09 12.71
C LYS A 296 -15.24 -25.02 12.46
N TYR A 297 -14.83 -23.91 11.86
CA TYR A 297 -15.65 -22.73 11.63
C TYR A 297 -15.67 -22.30 10.16
N THR A 298 -16.83 -21.89 9.66
CA THR A 298 -16.91 -21.14 8.39
C THR A 298 -16.54 -19.68 8.63
N LEU A 299 -16.31 -18.91 7.57
CA LEU A 299 -16.12 -17.47 7.68
C LEU A 299 -17.30 -16.75 8.38
N ASP A 300 -18.53 -17.16 8.06
CA ASP A 300 -19.75 -16.67 8.73
C ASP A 300 -19.80 -17.04 10.23
N ASP A 301 -19.35 -18.25 10.59
CA ASP A 301 -19.27 -18.66 11.99
C ASP A 301 -18.26 -17.76 12.74
N ILE A 302 -17.09 -17.49 12.15
CA ILE A 302 -16.02 -16.67 12.75
C ILE A 302 -16.51 -15.24 12.95
N THR A 303 -16.95 -14.58 11.88
CA THR A 303 -17.45 -13.19 11.94
C THR A 303 -18.66 -13.06 12.87
N GLY A 304 -19.57 -14.03 12.86
CA GLY A 304 -20.72 -14.07 13.76
C GLY A 304 -20.35 -14.20 15.24
N ASN A 305 -19.31 -14.98 15.57
CA ASN A 305 -18.82 -15.12 16.95
C ASN A 305 -18.09 -13.86 17.42
N LEU A 306 -17.23 -13.28 16.58
CA LEU A 306 -16.48 -12.05 16.90
C LEU A 306 -17.38 -10.83 17.09
N THR A 307 -18.48 -10.74 16.33
CA THR A 307 -19.45 -9.64 16.43
C THR A 307 -20.57 -9.92 17.44
N SER A 308 -20.53 -11.05 18.14
CA SER A 308 -21.58 -11.44 19.09
C SER A 308 -21.57 -10.56 20.35
N ALA A 309 -22.77 -10.19 20.79
CA ALA A 309 -23.00 -9.04 21.65
C ALA A 309 -22.78 -9.32 23.14
N ASP A 310 -21.59 -9.73 23.60
CA ASP A 310 -21.40 -10.02 25.03
C ASP A 310 -20.06 -9.57 25.67
N GLN A 311 -18.97 -9.32 24.94
CA GLN A 311 -17.69 -8.88 25.57
C GLN A 311 -17.12 -7.55 25.04
N TYR A 312 -17.17 -7.30 23.73
CA TYR A 312 -16.64 -6.10 23.06
C TYR A 312 -17.74 -5.36 22.28
N SER A 313 -18.96 -5.38 22.83
CA SER A 313 -20.24 -5.12 22.18
C SER A 313 -20.39 -3.74 21.51
N GLU A 314 -19.72 -3.54 20.40
CA GLU A 314 -19.83 -2.33 19.58
C GLU A 314 -20.79 -2.52 18.40
N GLY A 315 -21.26 -3.75 18.17
CA GLY A 315 -22.16 -4.05 17.05
C GLY A 315 -21.50 -3.77 15.70
N TRP A 316 -20.19 -4.01 15.63
CA TRP A 316 -19.40 -3.91 14.42
C TRP A 316 -20.02 -4.72 13.30
N LYS A 317 -19.96 -4.17 12.10
CA LYS A 317 -20.36 -4.87 10.89
C LYS A 317 -19.10 -5.14 10.09
N VAL A 318 -19.17 -6.19 9.29
CA VAL A 318 -18.14 -6.46 8.30
C VAL A 318 -18.34 -5.44 7.17
N GLU A 319 -17.32 -4.64 6.89
CA GLU A 319 -17.31 -3.70 5.78
C GLU A 319 -16.80 -4.39 4.51
N SER A 320 -15.69 -5.10 4.63
CA SER A 320 -15.04 -5.81 3.53
C SER A 320 -14.37 -7.09 4.02
N VAL A 321 -14.31 -8.06 3.11
CA VAL A 321 -13.46 -9.24 3.22
C VAL A 321 -12.62 -9.28 1.95
N THR A 322 -11.30 -9.38 2.11
CA THR A 322 -10.36 -9.53 1.00
C THR A 322 -9.53 -10.78 1.20
N ASP A 323 -9.08 -11.36 0.09
CA ASP A 323 -8.14 -12.48 0.09
C ASP A 323 -6.89 -12.15 -0.75
N THR A 324 -5.73 -12.52 -0.22
CA THR A 324 -4.43 -12.50 -0.89
C THR A 324 -3.69 -13.79 -0.54
N TYR A 325 -2.50 -14.01 -1.11
CA TYR A 325 -1.79 -15.27 -1.01
C TYR A 325 -0.32 -15.06 -0.68
N ILE A 326 0.21 -15.94 0.18
CA ILE A 326 1.59 -15.95 0.65
C ILE A 326 2.17 -17.36 0.47
N ASP A 327 3.48 -17.49 0.63
CA ASP A 327 4.25 -18.72 0.45
C ASP A 327 5.08 -18.94 1.73
N CYS A 328 4.42 -19.49 2.75
CA CYS A 328 5.02 -19.73 4.06
C CYS A 328 6.18 -20.72 3.93
N GLY A 329 7.40 -20.24 4.16
CA GLY A 329 8.59 -21.09 4.05
C GLY A 329 9.18 -21.23 2.65
N LEU A 330 8.64 -20.50 1.66
CA LEU A 330 9.15 -20.42 0.29
C LEU A 330 9.22 -21.80 -0.40
N ASP A 331 8.15 -22.59 -0.28
CA ASP A 331 8.05 -23.96 -0.79
C ASP A 331 7.11 -24.11 -2.01
N ASP A 332 6.61 -22.99 -2.55
CA ASP A 332 5.63 -22.90 -3.64
C ASP A 332 4.25 -23.53 -3.27
N ASP A 333 3.95 -23.75 -1.98
CA ASP A 333 2.66 -24.24 -1.48
C ASP A 333 1.88 -23.11 -0.77
N TYR A 334 1.09 -22.37 -1.55
CA TYR A 334 0.52 -21.10 -1.12
C TYR A 334 -0.62 -21.19 -0.08
N GLU A 335 -0.52 -20.33 0.93
CA GLU A 335 -1.56 -20.03 1.91
C GLU A 335 -2.42 -18.85 1.49
N MET A 336 -3.70 -18.87 1.88
CA MET A 336 -4.59 -17.74 1.72
C MET A 336 -4.56 -16.86 2.97
N VAL A 337 -4.28 -15.57 2.81
CA VAL A 337 -4.50 -14.55 3.82
C VAL A 337 -5.91 -13.99 3.63
N VAL A 338 -6.71 -13.99 4.70
CA VAL A 338 -8.05 -13.39 4.70
C VAL A 338 -8.06 -12.21 5.65
N SER A 339 -8.31 -11.02 5.11
CA SER A 339 -8.44 -9.78 5.88
C SER A 339 -9.91 -9.40 5.98
N ILE A 340 -10.39 -9.17 7.20
CA ILE A 340 -11.78 -8.79 7.50
C ILE A 340 -11.76 -7.43 8.15
N SER A 341 -12.30 -6.42 7.48
CA SER A 341 -12.38 -5.05 7.99
C SER A 341 -13.76 -4.76 8.57
N PHE A 342 -13.78 -3.99 9.66
CA PHE A 342 -14.98 -3.56 10.37
C PHE A 342 -15.07 -2.03 10.44
N ASP A 343 -16.28 -1.49 10.69
CA ASP A 343 -16.65 -0.05 10.64
C ASP A 343 -15.82 0.92 11.52
N THR A 344 -14.77 0.46 12.21
CA THR A 344 -14.16 1.15 13.38
C THR A 344 -12.63 1.10 13.42
N GLU A 345 -11.93 1.30 12.30
CA GLU A 345 -10.44 1.22 12.25
C GLU A 345 -9.92 -0.09 12.84
N PHE A 346 -10.68 -1.18 12.65
CA PHE A 346 -10.43 -2.48 13.24
C PHE A 346 -10.51 -3.54 12.14
N SER A 347 -9.52 -4.43 12.09
CA SER A 347 -9.51 -5.56 11.17
C SER A 347 -8.93 -6.81 11.83
N PHE A 348 -9.26 -7.95 11.25
CA PHE A 348 -8.62 -9.22 11.56
C PHE A 348 -7.94 -9.77 10.31
N ASP A 349 -6.79 -10.37 10.50
CA ASP A 349 -6.03 -11.05 9.45
C ASP A 349 -5.82 -12.52 9.86
N MET A 350 -6.15 -13.44 8.96
CA MET A 350 -6.00 -14.88 9.14
C MET A 350 -5.12 -15.46 8.05
N VAL A 351 -4.15 -16.31 8.41
CA VAL A 351 -3.44 -17.17 7.45
C VAL A 351 -4.11 -18.53 7.44
N ILE A 352 -4.52 -19.02 6.27
CA ILE A 352 -5.24 -20.28 6.11
C ILE A 352 -4.49 -21.20 5.14
N LYS A 353 -4.09 -22.39 5.62
CA LYS A 353 -3.40 -23.42 4.81
C LYS A 353 -4.32 -24.62 4.55
N ASN A 354 -4.22 -25.19 3.37
CA ASN A 354 -4.77 -26.52 3.06
C ASN A 354 -3.79 -27.61 3.51
N ILE A 355 -4.17 -28.39 4.52
CA ILE A 355 -3.37 -29.52 5.01
C ILE A 355 -4.14 -30.82 4.73
N ASP A 356 -3.66 -31.58 3.75
CA ASP A 356 -4.25 -32.88 3.34
C ASP A 356 -5.77 -32.79 3.04
N GLY A 357 -6.21 -31.70 2.38
CA GLY A 357 -7.61 -31.47 2.02
C GLY A 357 -8.48 -30.92 3.15
N SER A 358 -7.87 -30.44 4.24
CA SER A 358 -8.56 -29.76 5.34
C SER A 358 -7.93 -28.39 5.58
N LEU A 359 -8.76 -27.36 5.65
CA LEU A 359 -8.30 -26.01 5.97
C LEU A 359 -7.96 -25.89 7.46
N LYS A 360 -6.86 -25.21 7.76
CA LYS A 360 -6.39 -24.83 9.11
C LYS A 360 -6.12 -23.33 9.13
N ILE A 361 -6.58 -22.64 10.19
CA ILE A 361 -6.18 -21.26 10.49
C ILE A 361 -4.84 -21.35 11.22
N CYS A 362 -3.77 -20.97 10.53
CA CYS A 362 -2.39 -21.06 11.00
C CYS A 362 -1.98 -19.86 11.85
N TYR A 363 -2.60 -18.71 11.60
CA TYR A 363 -2.41 -17.47 12.35
C TYR A 363 -3.73 -16.69 12.36
N PHE A 364 -3.99 -15.95 13.44
CA PHE A 364 -5.17 -15.10 13.62
C PHE A 364 -4.81 -13.90 14.50
N GLY A 365 -4.60 -12.73 13.89
CA GLY A 365 -4.29 -11.49 14.61
C GLY A 365 -5.21 -10.33 14.22
N ASP A 366 -5.19 -9.26 15.01
CA ASP A 366 -5.95 -8.05 14.77
C ASP A 366 -5.07 -6.83 14.47
N SER A 367 -5.65 -5.87 13.78
CA SER A 367 -5.16 -4.50 13.66
C SER A 367 -6.23 -3.55 14.17
N TRP A 368 -5.83 -2.49 14.84
CA TRP A 368 -6.75 -1.50 15.40
C TRP A 368 -6.11 -0.11 15.44
N SER A 369 -6.86 0.92 15.85
CA SER A 369 -6.42 2.33 15.85
C SER A 369 -5.02 2.65 16.45
N ARG A 370 -4.42 1.72 17.22
CA ARG A 370 -3.10 1.86 17.83
C ARG A 370 -2.13 0.73 17.53
N CYS A 371 -2.50 -0.26 16.73
CA CYS A 371 -1.66 -1.42 16.43
C CYS A 371 -1.90 -1.88 15.00
N GLN A 372 -0.83 -2.18 14.28
CA GLN A 372 -0.90 -2.71 12.93
C GLN A 372 -0.20 -4.05 12.87
N THR A 373 -0.88 -5.02 12.28
CA THR A 373 -0.33 -6.31 11.88
C THR A 373 0.04 -6.26 10.40
N ARG A 374 1.24 -6.75 10.07
CA ARG A 374 1.73 -6.98 8.71
C ARG A 374 2.06 -8.45 8.54
N ILE A 375 1.50 -9.06 7.50
CA ILE A 375 1.80 -10.42 7.06
C ILE A 375 2.56 -10.32 5.74
N CYS A 376 3.78 -10.87 5.70
CA CYS A 376 4.64 -10.82 4.54
C CYS A 376 4.52 -12.09 3.67
N TYR A 377 4.90 -11.97 2.40
CA TYR A 377 4.84 -13.04 1.40
C TYR A 377 5.55 -14.33 1.84
N ASN A 378 6.67 -14.22 2.54
CA ASN A 378 7.46 -15.36 3.03
C ASN A 378 6.92 -15.99 4.35
N GLY A 379 5.78 -15.52 4.85
CA GLY A 379 5.17 -15.99 6.09
C GLY A 379 5.64 -15.27 7.36
N MET A 380 6.53 -14.28 7.27
CA MET A 380 6.90 -13.42 8.41
C MET A 380 5.70 -12.55 8.83
N ILE A 381 5.53 -12.36 10.13
CA ILE A 381 4.43 -11.60 10.71
C ILE A 381 4.98 -10.65 11.77
N TYR A 382 4.59 -9.39 11.66
CA TYR A 382 4.99 -8.32 12.57
C TYR A 382 3.73 -7.62 13.05
N SER A 383 3.59 -7.45 14.34
CA SER A 383 2.56 -6.60 14.92
C SER A 383 3.23 -5.58 15.80
N TYR A 384 2.97 -4.30 15.60
CA TYR A 384 3.53 -3.24 16.42
C TYR A 384 2.50 -2.15 16.68
N GLY A 385 2.49 -1.66 17.90
CA GLY A 385 1.49 -0.69 18.34
C GLY A 385 1.98 0.25 19.43
N SER A 386 1.18 1.28 19.66
CA SER A 386 1.41 2.28 20.70
C SER A 386 0.67 1.91 21.98
N GLY A 387 1.42 1.76 23.07
CA GLY A 387 0.93 1.73 24.45
C GLY A 387 0.62 3.13 24.99
N GLY A 388 1.34 4.17 24.54
CA GLY A 388 1.18 5.53 25.05
C GLY A 388 2.11 6.54 24.37
N ALA A 389 2.45 7.60 25.10
CA ALA A 389 3.30 8.68 24.61
C ALA A 389 4.68 8.19 24.13
N THR A 390 5.38 7.44 24.97
CA THR A 390 6.75 6.94 24.75
C THR A 390 6.80 5.42 24.79
N SER A 391 5.64 4.78 24.74
CA SER A 391 5.42 3.38 25.10
C SER A 391 4.86 2.66 23.89
N HIS A 392 5.55 1.65 23.41
CA HIS A 392 5.22 0.90 22.21
C HIS A 392 5.56 -0.57 22.40
N GLY A 393 4.98 -1.44 21.60
CA GLY A 393 5.33 -2.84 21.67
C GLY A 393 4.54 -3.69 20.71
N GLY A 394 4.87 -4.97 20.69
CA GLY A 394 4.47 -5.83 19.62
C GLY A 394 5.06 -7.21 19.70
N TYR A 395 4.94 -7.93 18.60
CA TYR A 395 5.57 -9.23 18.42
C TYR A 395 6.03 -9.42 16.99
N THR A 396 7.06 -10.24 16.85
CA THR A 396 7.52 -10.77 15.58
C THR A 396 7.46 -12.29 15.62
N GLY A 397 6.93 -12.89 14.56
CA GLY A 397 6.87 -14.33 14.38
C GLY A 397 6.77 -14.71 12.91
N PHE A 398 6.52 -15.99 12.63
CA PHE A 398 6.26 -16.45 11.28
C PHE A 398 5.41 -17.71 11.27
N VAL A 399 4.77 -18.00 10.13
CA VAL A 399 4.14 -19.30 9.86
C VAL A 399 5.12 -20.13 9.01
N ASP A 400 5.45 -21.33 9.47
CA ASP A 400 6.30 -22.25 8.72
C ASP A 400 5.55 -22.99 7.59
N ALA A 401 6.29 -23.70 6.74
CA ALA A 401 5.74 -24.49 5.63
C ALA A 401 4.73 -25.57 6.08
N ASP A 402 4.80 -26.02 7.34
CA ASP A 402 3.85 -26.99 7.90
C ASP A 402 2.59 -26.30 8.49
N GLY A 403 2.43 -24.99 8.29
CA GLY A 403 1.30 -24.20 8.78
C GLY A 403 1.29 -24.05 10.30
N GLN A 404 2.45 -24.00 10.94
CA GLN A 404 2.58 -23.74 12.37
C GLN A 404 3.12 -22.32 12.59
N TYR A 405 2.41 -21.54 13.40
CA TYR A 405 2.94 -20.27 13.88
C TYR A 405 4.09 -20.50 14.88
N LYS A 406 5.12 -19.67 14.78
CA LYS A 406 6.26 -19.62 15.69
C LYS A 406 6.50 -18.18 16.12
N LEU A 407 6.41 -17.94 17.42
CA LEU A 407 6.85 -16.67 18.01
C LEU A 407 8.37 -16.57 17.94
N TRP A 408 8.87 -15.51 17.32
CA TRP A 408 10.28 -15.16 17.43
C TRP A 408 10.54 -14.43 18.74
N TYR A 409 9.87 -13.31 18.95
CA TYR A 409 9.89 -12.58 20.23
C TYR A 409 8.72 -11.60 20.32
N GLU A 410 8.34 -11.27 21.55
CA GLU A 410 7.56 -10.07 21.89
C GLU A 410 8.52 -8.99 22.38
N GLU A 411 8.20 -7.74 22.08
CA GLU A 411 8.98 -6.59 22.52
C GLU A 411 8.07 -5.50 23.09
N TRP A 412 8.61 -4.80 24.09
CA TRP A 412 8.04 -3.56 24.59
C TRP A 412 9.13 -2.51 24.70
N GLU A 413 8.90 -1.33 24.18
CA GLU A 413 9.80 -0.20 24.22
C GLU A 413 9.22 0.91 25.10
N GLU A 414 10.06 1.45 25.99
CA GLU A 414 9.76 2.66 26.76
C GLU A 414 10.88 3.70 26.60
N GLY A 415 10.51 4.90 26.14
CA GLY A 415 11.40 6.06 26.04
C GLY A 415 11.34 6.97 27.27
N TYR A 416 12.50 7.49 27.66
CA TYR A 416 12.70 8.37 28.81
C TYR A 416 13.55 9.58 28.43
N ASP A 417 13.01 10.79 28.63
CA ASP A 417 13.68 12.06 28.31
C ASP A 417 14.27 12.71 29.56
N ASP A 418 15.41 13.39 29.41
CA ASP A 418 15.97 14.29 30.44
C ASP A 418 15.19 15.61 30.50
N TYR A 419 14.09 15.61 31.28
CA TYR A 419 13.19 16.76 31.37
C TYR A 419 13.80 18.02 32.00
N ASP A 420 14.77 17.87 32.92
CA ASP A 420 15.37 19.00 33.64
C ASP A 420 16.82 19.30 33.22
N GLY A 421 17.38 18.52 32.31
CA GLY A 421 18.70 18.74 31.72
C GLY A 421 19.81 18.50 32.73
N ASP A 422 19.57 17.64 33.72
CA ASP A 422 20.51 17.35 34.80
C ASP A 422 21.23 16.00 34.64
N GLY A 423 20.91 15.25 33.57
CA GLY A 423 21.48 13.93 33.27
C GLY A 423 20.91 12.81 34.14
N THR A 424 19.86 13.06 34.93
CA THR A 424 19.27 12.06 35.83
C THR A 424 17.98 11.50 35.25
N PHE A 425 17.98 10.21 34.93
CA PHE A 425 16.83 9.52 34.37
C PHE A 425 16.14 8.69 35.44
N SER A 426 14.81 8.77 35.50
CA SER A 426 13.97 7.87 36.30
C SER A 426 13.27 6.89 35.38
N VAL A 427 13.61 5.60 35.51
CA VAL A 427 13.12 4.52 34.65
C VAL A 427 12.36 3.52 35.52
N SER A 428 11.22 3.01 35.06
CA SER A 428 10.36 2.14 35.86
C SER A 428 10.00 0.82 35.14
N PRO A 429 10.99 -0.05 34.83
CA PRO A 429 10.74 -1.34 34.18
C PRO A 429 9.75 -2.22 34.95
N TYR A 430 8.96 -3.02 34.22
CA TYR A 430 7.94 -3.90 34.80
C TYR A 430 8.43 -5.34 34.98
N ILE A 431 8.51 -5.81 36.23
CA ILE A 431 9.12 -7.10 36.57
C ILE A 431 8.21 -7.88 37.53
N ASP A 432 7.93 -9.14 37.18
CA ASP A 432 7.17 -10.09 38.00
C ASP A 432 5.85 -9.51 38.54
N GLY A 433 5.16 -8.70 37.72
CA GLY A 433 3.88 -8.08 38.11
C GLY A 433 4.00 -6.74 38.84
N SER A 434 5.17 -6.11 38.87
CA SER A 434 5.39 -4.82 39.55
C SER A 434 6.46 -3.95 38.89
N SER A 435 6.25 -2.63 38.85
CA SER A 435 7.26 -1.67 38.39
C SER A 435 8.37 -1.49 39.43
N VAL A 436 9.62 -1.42 38.97
CA VAL A 436 10.80 -1.17 39.78
C VAL A 436 11.41 0.17 39.40
N ASP A 437 11.40 1.15 40.31
CA ASP A 437 11.97 2.46 40.03
C ASP A 437 13.50 2.44 40.11
N LEU A 438 14.14 2.80 39.02
CA LEU A 438 15.58 2.96 38.85
C LEU A 438 15.91 4.44 38.64
N THR A 439 17.14 4.79 38.99
CA THR A 439 17.67 6.12 38.70
C THR A 439 19.06 5.99 38.11
N PHE A 440 19.28 6.60 36.95
CA PHE A 440 20.57 6.62 36.26
C PHE A 440 21.10 8.05 36.23
N ASP A 441 22.39 8.24 36.52
CA ASP A 441 23.09 9.52 36.44
C ASP A 441 24.05 9.44 35.26
N ILE A 442 23.63 9.99 34.11
CA ILE A 442 24.31 9.93 32.82
C ILE A 442 24.33 11.34 32.20
N PRO A 443 25.28 12.20 32.58
CA PRO A 443 25.28 13.63 32.21
C PRO A 443 25.30 13.94 30.71
N ASP A 444 25.79 13.02 29.89
CA ASP A 444 25.93 13.20 28.43
C ASP A 444 24.75 12.60 27.66
N ALA A 445 23.79 11.93 28.33
CA ALA A 445 22.59 11.39 27.71
C ALA A 445 21.47 12.43 27.69
N ALA A 446 20.75 12.49 26.58
CA ALA A 446 19.49 13.23 26.46
C ALA A 446 18.27 12.31 26.49
N TYR A 447 18.43 11.07 25.99
CA TYR A 447 17.37 10.07 25.91
C TYR A 447 17.88 8.70 26.35
N ILE A 448 17.04 7.94 27.03
CA ILE A 448 17.24 6.52 27.31
C ILE A 448 16.00 5.78 26.84
N TYR A 449 16.20 4.70 26.10
CA TYR A 449 15.14 3.77 25.75
C TYR A 449 15.44 2.42 26.36
N SER A 450 14.38 1.73 26.81
CA SER A 450 14.46 0.34 27.24
C SER A 450 13.62 -0.53 26.32
N GLU A 451 14.24 -1.55 25.74
CA GLU A 451 13.59 -2.65 25.06
C GLU A 451 13.49 -3.85 26.01
N GLU A 452 12.26 -4.30 26.26
CA GLU A 452 11.90 -5.42 27.13
C GLU A 452 11.52 -6.59 26.22
N ILE A 453 12.30 -7.68 26.23
CA ILE A 453 12.15 -8.79 25.27
C ILE A 453 11.64 -10.06 25.96
N SER A 454 10.66 -10.73 25.33
CA SER A 454 10.18 -12.06 25.74
C SER A 454 10.21 -13.05 24.57
N PHE A 455 10.63 -14.29 24.82
CA PHE A 455 10.58 -15.39 23.84
C PHE A 455 9.36 -16.30 23.98
N ASP A 456 8.60 -16.11 25.05
CA ASP A 456 7.39 -16.86 25.38
C ASP A 456 6.20 -15.90 25.57
N GLU A 457 4.99 -16.39 25.32
CA GLU A 457 3.77 -15.63 25.57
C GLU A 457 3.48 -15.51 27.08
N GLY A 458 3.23 -14.29 27.57
CA GLY A 458 2.69 -14.06 28.91
C GLY A 458 3.37 -12.93 29.70
N ASP A 459 3.12 -12.92 31.01
CA ASP A 459 3.63 -11.88 31.90
C ASP A 459 5.13 -12.11 32.21
N GLY A 460 5.99 -11.25 31.66
CA GLY A 460 7.40 -11.16 32.04
C GLY A 460 8.33 -11.07 30.83
N TYR A 461 9.56 -10.63 31.10
CA TYR A 461 10.59 -10.45 30.07
C TYR A 461 11.81 -11.29 30.41
N ASP A 462 12.41 -11.90 29.39
CA ASP A 462 13.65 -12.68 29.49
C ASP A 462 14.84 -11.78 29.84
N TYR A 463 14.88 -10.58 29.27
CA TYR A 463 15.93 -9.60 29.49
C TYR A 463 15.51 -8.19 29.03
N TYR A 464 16.36 -7.22 29.38
CA TYR A 464 16.26 -5.82 28.98
C TYR A 464 17.49 -5.42 28.16
N TYR A 465 17.27 -4.67 27.09
CA TYR A 465 18.31 -3.94 26.38
C TYR A 465 18.01 -2.44 26.52
N PHE A 466 19.06 -1.64 26.70
CA PHE A 466 18.94 -0.19 26.78
C PHE A 466 19.79 0.42 25.69
N TYR A 467 19.28 1.39 24.95
CA TYR A 467 20.06 2.24 24.07
C TYR A 467 19.96 3.70 24.52
N ILE A 468 21.10 4.39 24.53
CA ILE A 468 21.27 5.68 25.20
C ILE A 468 21.75 6.68 24.16
N LEU A 469 21.03 7.80 24.01
CA LEU A 469 21.28 8.78 22.97
C LEU A 469 21.70 10.14 23.53
N ASP A 470 22.55 10.85 22.80
CA ASP A 470 22.90 12.25 23.06
C ASP A 470 21.83 13.25 22.56
N GLU A 471 22.06 14.55 22.76
CA GLU A 471 21.14 15.62 22.33
C GLU A 471 20.92 15.68 20.81
N ASP A 472 21.87 15.16 20.04
CA ASP A 472 21.87 15.09 18.58
C ASP A 472 21.31 13.73 18.09
N SER A 473 20.77 12.90 18.99
CA SER A 473 20.22 11.56 18.71
C SER A 473 21.24 10.52 18.24
N ASN A 474 22.52 10.68 18.59
CA ASN A 474 23.53 9.66 18.34
C ASN A 474 23.62 8.67 19.52
N GLU A 475 23.74 7.38 19.23
CA GLU A 475 24.00 6.36 20.26
C GLU A 475 25.34 6.62 20.96
N LEU A 476 25.32 6.72 22.29
CA LEU A 476 26.52 6.81 23.11
C LEU A 476 27.32 5.50 23.02
N PRO A 477 28.67 5.54 23.11
CA PRO A 477 29.47 4.33 23.00
C PRO A 477 29.38 3.44 24.26
N ASP A 478 29.17 2.13 24.09
CA ASP A 478 29.42 1.12 25.13
C ASP A 478 30.91 0.75 25.13
N ASP A 479 31.75 1.60 25.74
CA ASP A 479 33.19 1.36 25.89
C ASP A 479 33.53 0.82 27.30
N PRO A 480 33.87 -0.48 27.46
CA PRO A 480 34.17 -1.05 28.77
C PRO A 480 35.49 -0.52 29.38
N ASP A 481 36.34 0.17 28.62
CA ASP A 481 37.54 0.83 29.13
C ASP A 481 37.26 2.25 29.67
N ASP A 482 36.07 2.81 29.40
CA ASP A 482 35.62 4.10 29.94
C ASP A 482 35.06 3.93 31.37
N PRO A 483 35.66 4.55 32.41
CA PRO A 483 35.13 4.48 33.76
C PRO A 483 33.76 5.13 33.94
N ASP A 484 33.35 6.00 33.02
CA ASP A 484 32.06 6.69 33.01
C ASP A 484 31.13 6.12 31.91
N ASN A 485 31.38 4.88 31.46
CA ASN A 485 30.54 4.20 30.45
C ASN A 485 29.06 4.19 30.86
N PRO A 486 28.17 4.83 30.07
CA PRO A 486 26.76 4.97 30.41
C PRO A 486 26.04 3.61 30.51
N TYR A 487 26.40 2.65 29.66
CA TYR A 487 25.80 1.32 29.68
C TYR A 487 26.21 0.51 30.91
N GLU A 488 27.42 0.71 31.44
CA GLU A 488 27.86 0.02 32.66
C GLU A 488 27.16 0.57 33.91
N ILE A 489 26.83 1.86 33.92
CA ILE A 489 26.01 2.49 34.97
C ILE A 489 24.63 1.82 34.98
N VAL A 490 23.95 1.75 33.83
CA VAL A 490 22.64 1.11 33.69
C VAL A 490 22.69 -0.35 34.13
N ARG A 491 23.62 -1.15 33.57
CA ARG A 491 23.76 -2.58 33.91
C ARG A 491 23.98 -2.79 35.41
N THR A 492 24.81 -1.97 36.04
CA THR A 492 25.10 -2.07 37.49
C THR A 492 23.86 -1.78 38.34
N GLU A 493 23.07 -0.77 38.01
CA GLU A 493 21.84 -0.45 38.74
C GLU A 493 20.74 -1.50 38.50
N CYS A 494 20.60 -1.98 37.26
CA CYS A 494 19.73 -3.11 36.91
C CYS A 494 20.09 -4.38 37.70
N GLU A 495 21.38 -4.76 37.77
CA GLU A 495 21.82 -5.94 38.52
C GLU A 495 21.46 -5.84 40.01
N LYS A 496 21.63 -4.66 40.63
CA LYS A 496 21.24 -4.42 42.04
C LYS A 496 19.74 -4.61 42.28
N ALA A 497 18.93 -4.30 41.28
CA ALA A 497 17.48 -4.46 41.28
C ALA A 497 17.02 -5.87 40.87
N GLY A 498 17.93 -6.75 40.45
CA GLY A 498 17.61 -8.11 40.01
C GLY A 498 17.15 -8.21 38.56
N ILE A 499 17.49 -7.20 37.75
CA ILE A 499 17.09 -7.06 36.34
C ILE A 499 18.22 -7.55 35.46
N THR A 500 17.90 -8.42 34.50
CA THR A 500 18.87 -8.91 33.50
C THR A 500 18.97 -7.90 32.36
N ALA A 501 19.83 -6.87 32.52
CA ALA A 501 20.17 -5.95 31.44
C ALA A 501 21.41 -6.46 30.69
N ILE A 502 21.36 -6.50 29.36
CA ILE A 502 22.43 -7.05 28.52
C ILE A 502 23.00 -6.03 27.53
N SER A 503 24.15 -6.33 26.94
CA SER A 503 24.74 -5.49 25.88
C SER A 503 24.02 -5.66 24.53
N LYS A 504 24.14 -4.67 23.64
CA LYS A 504 23.64 -4.74 22.25
C LYS A 504 24.05 -6.03 21.54
N LYS A 505 25.33 -6.39 21.69
CA LYS A 505 25.88 -7.62 21.10
C LYS A 505 25.22 -8.89 21.64
N GLU A 506 24.96 -8.95 22.95
CA GLU A 506 24.28 -10.10 23.55
C GLU A 506 22.79 -10.16 23.15
N HIS A 507 22.14 -9.00 22.98
CA HIS A 507 20.78 -8.90 22.45
C HIS A 507 20.70 -9.46 21.02
N GLU A 508 21.55 -8.97 20.10
CA GLU A 508 21.66 -9.48 18.73
C GLU A 508 21.96 -10.99 18.70
N GLU A 509 22.90 -11.47 19.53
CA GLU A 509 23.24 -12.89 19.64
C GLU A 509 22.04 -13.73 20.11
N LYS A 510 21.25 -13.24 21.08
CA LYS A 510 20.08 -13.95 21.61
C LYS A 510 18.92 -14.01 20.62
N LEU A 511 18.63 -12.91 19.91
CA LEU A 511 17.61 -12.90 18.86
C LEU A 511 17.97 -13.88 17.74
N GLU A 512 19.24 -13.89 17.31
CA GLU A 512 19.74 -14.83 16.31
C GLU A 512 19.70 -16.29 16.77
N GLU A 513 20.10 -16.57 18.02
CA GLU A 513 19.99 -17.91 18.61
C GLU A 513 18.54 -18.40 18.63
N ARG A 514 17.60 -17.53 19.03
CA ARG A 514 16.17 -17.84 19.03
C ARG A 514 15.64 -18.09 17.63
N ARG A 515 16.00 -17.25 16.66
CA ARG A 515 15.62 -17.38 15.24
C ARG A 515 15.97 -18.77 14.71
N GLN A 516 17.21 -19.20 14.95
CA GLN A 516 17.68 -20.53 14.54
C GLN A 516 16.98 -21.67 15.30
N GLU A 517 16.69 -21.49 16.59
CA GLU A 517 16.00 -22.49 17.41
C GLU A 517 14.59 -22.80 16.90
N ILE A 518 13.83 -21.75 16.53
CA ILE A 518 12.43 -21.89 16.07
C ILE A 518 12.32 -22.32 14.60
N GLY A 519 13.45 -22.43 13.89
CA GLY A 519 13.49 -22.87 12.50
C GLY A 519 13.28 -21.78 11.46
N LEU A 520 13.36 -20.49 11.85
CA LEU A 520 13.34 -19.37 10.91
C LEU A 520 14.68 -19.33 10.15
N THR A 521 14.70 -19.90 8.94
CA THR A 521 15.93 -20.06 8.14
C THR A 521 16.45 -18.72 7.61
N ASP A 522 17.74 -18.68 7.24
CA ASP A 522 18.32 -17.49 6.59
C ASP A 522 17.62 -17.15 5.28
N GLU A 523 17.15 -18.17 4.55
CA GLU A 523 16.42 -17.99 3.29
C GLU A 523 15.09 -17.26 3.48
N ILE A 524 14.34 -17.60 4.51
CA ILE A 524 13.08 -16.91 4.85
C ILE A 524 13.40 -15.52 5.41
N TYR A 525 14.33 -15.44 6.37
CA TYR A 525 14.64 -14.22 7.09
C TYR A 525 15.28 -13.13 6.22
N GLU A 526 16.13 -13.51 5.28
CA GLU A 526 16.81 -12.59 4.37
C GLU A 526 16.03 -12.34 3.07
N TYR A 527 14.87 -12.97 2.88
CA TYR A 527 14.05 -12.81 1.68
C TYR A 527 13.68 -11.35 1.47
N GLY A 528 14.00 -10.81 0.29
CA GLY A 528 13.71 -9.43 -0.06
C GLY A 528 14.79 -8.44 0.36
N ASN A 529 15.73 -8.81 1.25
CA ASN A 529 16.77 -7.88 1.73
C ASN A 529 17.70 -7.40 0.62
N GLU A 530 17.81 -8.11 -0.50
CA GLU A 530 18.54 -7.65 -1.68
C GLU A 530 17.93 -6.39 -2.32
N TYR A 531 16.69 -6.06 -1.96
CA TYR A 531 15.96 -4.85 -2.36
C TYR A 531 16.00 -3.75 -1.30
N LEU A 532 16.59 -3.97 -0.11
CA LEU A 532 16.81 -2.89 0.86
C LEU A 532 18.05 -2.08 0.48
N THR A 533 18.03 -0.75 0.69
CA THR A 533 19.22 0.08 0.48
C THR A 533 20.25 -0.17 1.58
N GLU A 534 21.56 0.03 1.31
CA GLU A 534 22.61 -0.24 2.32
C GLU A 534 22.52 0.65 3.60
N ASP A 535 21.65 1.65 3.60
CA ASP A 535 21.44 2.62 4.68
C ASP A 535 20.18 2.34 5.52
N GLU A 536 19.42 1.28 5.22
CA GLU A 536 18.22 0.77 5.92
C GLU A 536 18.46 -0.65 6.42
#